data_AF-E8ZGP2-F1
#
_entry.id   AF-E8ZGP2-F1
#
_cell.length_a   1.000
_cell.length_b   1.000
_cell.length_c   1.000
_cell.angle_alpha   90.00
_cell.angle_beta   90.00
_cell.angle_gamma   90.00
#
_symmetry.space_group_name_H-M   'P 1'
#
loop_
_entity.id
_entity.type
_entity.pdbx_description
1 polymer ?
#
loop_
_entity_poly.entity_id
_entity_poly.type
_entity_poly.pdbx_seq_one_letter_code
_entity_poly.pdbx_strand_id
1 'polypeptide(L)'
;MSLPTLAKGALGLGAASATATGAAYAGGLFNKNSKEELVSTLLKIFHPQKRLITASERSDSKWKEAWKKYKKDNEAKKSGEDSWSLKGWTKPDASKVNSDEAAPDYFVRECKSRSSQKTSGTSSDLYQNVLKYCTRDTLVSDLISEYGKGKKLLTTSSSEGDWKEVWKLYRDQNKANNKSVDDWKFSDWGAKKEGDTLPTDYQKKCSEKSLEPAFEIGDVKYLNVLTWCSK
;
A
#
# COMPACT_ATOMS: atom_id res chain seq x y z
N MET A 1 -33.02 -0.04 -55.21
CA MET A 1 -33.60 -0.22 -53.86
C MET A 1 -33.41 -1.67 -53.46
N SER A 2 -32.48 -1.93 -52.54
CA SER A 2 -32.42 -3.16 -51.72
C SER A 2 -31.19 -3.04 -50.81
N LEU A 3 -31.42 -2.87 -49.51
CA LEU A 3 -30.39 -3.11 -48.49
C LEU A 3 -30.13 -4.62 -48.41
N PRO A 4 -28.89 -5.04 -48.09
CA PRO A 4 -28.67 -6.29 -47.40
C PRO A 4 -28.48 -6.06 -45.90
N THR A 5 -29.07 -6.99 -45.21
CA THR A 5 -29.24 -7.21 -43.78
C THR A 5 -27.93 -7.48 -43.04
N LEU A 6 -27.90 -7.03 -41.79
CA LEU A 6 -26.94 -7.39 -40.74
C LEU A 6 -26.82 -8.92 -40.58
N ALA A 7 -25.61 -9.45 -40.70
CA ALA A 7 -25.24 -10.76 -40.18
C ALA A 7 -24.30 -10.58 -38.98
N LYS A 8 -24.82 -10.96 -37.80
CA LYS A 8 -24.07 -11.14 -36.55
C LYS A 8 -23.18 -12.38 -36.66
N GLY A 9 -21.95 -12.26 -36.17
CA GLY A 9 -21.25 -13.37 -35.51
C GLY A 9 -19.92 -13.78 -36.12
N ALA A 10 -18.84 -13.48 -35.40
CA ALA A 10 -17.81 -14.43 -34.95
C ALA A 10 -16.63 -13.64 -34.35
N LEU A 11 -16.63 -13.46 -33.03
CA LEU A 11 -15.42 -13.06 -32.30
C LEU A 11 -14.51 -14.27 -32.24
N GLY A 12 -13.53 -14.32 -33.15
CA GLY A 12 -12.45 -15.30 -33.11
C GLY A 12 -11.54 -15.03 -31.90
N LEU A 13 -11.41 -16.02 -31.03
CA LEU A 13 -10.35 -16.08 -30.02
C LEU A 13 -9.03 -16.39 -30.75
N GLY A 14 -8.31 -15.35 -31.15
CA GLY A 14 -6.95 -15.42 -31.67
C GLY A 14 -5.94 -15.03 -30.59
N ALA A 15 -4.97 -15.91 -30.37
CA ALA A 15 -3.95 -15.83 -29.33
C ALA A 15 -3.25 -14.46 -29.24
N ALA A 16 -3.15 -13.93 -28.02
CA ALA A 16 -2.23 -12.87 -27.67
C ALA A 16 -1.58 -13.20 -26.32
N SER A 17 -0.26 -13.28 -26.34
CA SER A 17 0.64 -13.34 -25.19
C SER A 17 0.17 -12.44 -24.05
N ALA A 18 -0.07 -13.03 -22.88
CA ALA A 18 -0.43 -12.29 -21.68
C ALA A 18 0.79 -11.52 -21.14
N THR A 19 1.08 -10.35 -21.71
CA THR A 19 1.65 -9.28 -20.89
C THR A 19 0.58 -8.92 -19.88
N ALA A 20 0.86 -9.15 -18.60
CA ALA A 20 0.02 -8.73 -17.49
C ALA A 20 -0.10 -7.20 -17.54
N THR A 21 -1.12 -6.72 -18.26
CA THR A 21 -1.51 -5.32 -18.24
C THR A 21 -2.09 -5.07 -16.85
N GLY A 22 -1.33 -4.35 -16.03
CA GLY A 22 -1.78 -3.84 -14.74
C GLY A 22 -3.17 -3.23 -14.88
N ALA A 23 -4.01 -3.49 -13.88
CA ALA A 23 -5.43 -3.23 -13.86
C ALA A 23 -5.78 -1.83 -14.44
N ALA A 24 -6.83 -1.84 -15.24
CA ALA A 24 -7.51 -0.68 -15.80
C ALA A 24 -7.78 0.42 -14.75
N TYR A 25 -6.88 1.38 -14.63
CA TYR A 25 -7.10 2.66 -13.96
C TYR A 25 -6.49 3.80 -14.77
N ALA A 26 -6.81 3.86 -16.06
CA ALA A 26 -6.53 5.03 -16.87
C ALA A 26 -7.67 5.22 -17.87
N GLY A 27 -8.50 6.25 -17.66
CA GLY A 27 -9.30 6.80 -18.76
C GLY A 27 -10.64 7.45 -18.46
N GLY A 28 -11.22 7.30 -17.25
CA GLY A 28 -12.63 7.69 -17.05
C GLY A 28 -12.97 8.67 -15.92
N LEU A 29 -12.09 8.89 -14.93
CA LEU A 29 -12.49 9.51 -13.67
C LEU A 29 -12.21 11.01 -13.53
N PHE A 30 -11.46 11.62 -14.45
CA PHE A 30 -11.32 13.07 -14.46
C PHE A 30 -12.40 13.68 -15.34
N ASN A 31 -13.48 14.12 -14.71
CA ASN A 31 -14.35 15.10 -15.32
C ASN A 31 -13.46 16.31 -15.65
N LYS A 32 -13.23 16.59 -16.95
CA LYS A 32 -12.47 17.77 -17.41
C LYS A 32 -13.04 19.10 -16.88
N ASN A 33 -14.19 19.05 -16.20
CA ASN A 33 -14.88 20.18 -15.59
C ASN A 33 -14.68 20.32 -14.06
N SER A 34 -13.98 19.41 -13.36
CA SER A 34 -13.55 19.67 -11.96
C SER A 34 -12.14 20.27 -11.96
N LYS A 35 -12.05 21.55 -11.58
CA LYS A 35 -10.76 22.28 -11.57
C LYS A 35 -9.84 21.87 -10.43
N GLU A 36 -10.35 21.15 -9.42
CA GLU A 36 -9.57 20.71 -8.26
C GLU A 36 -10.08 19.37 -7.70
N GLU A 37 -9.16 18.55 -7.19
CA GLU A 37 -9.42 17.23 -6.59
C GLU A 37 -8.66 17.10 -5.25
N LEU A 38 -9.13 16.24 -4.34
CA LEU A 38 -8.43 16.00 -3.08
C LEU A 38 -7.04 15.41 -3.33
N VAL A 39 -6.03 15.91 -2.62
CA VAL A 39 -4.67 15.38 -2.70
C VAL A 39 -4.64 13.86 -2.42
N SER A 40 -5.42 13.40 -1.44
CA SER A 40 -5.55 11.97 -1.11
C SER A 40 -6.11 11.13 -2.26
N THR A 41 -7.08 11.64 -3.03
CA THR A 41 -7.60 10.98 -4.24
C THR A 41 -6.53 10.92 -5.32
N LEU A 42 -5.88 12.05 -5.60
CA LEU A 42 -4.81 12.14 -6.61
C LEU A 42 -3.62 11.23 -6.27
N LEU A 43 -3.28 11.05 -4.99
CA LEU A 43 -2.23 10.12 -4.57
C LEU A 43 -2.56 8.68 -4.95
N LYS A 44 -3.79 8.22 -4.72
CA LYS A 44 -4.19 6.84 -5.06
C LYS A 44 -4.14 6.58 -6.57
N ILE A 45 -4.45 7.59 -7.38
CA ILE A 45 -4.49 7.47 -8.84
C ILE A 45 -3.09 7.54 -9.45
N PHE A 46 -2.31 8.56 -9.09
CA PHE A 46 -1.03 8.85 -9.77
C PHE A 46 0.20 8.29 -9.05
N HIS A 47 0.07 7.95 -7.77
CA HIS A 47 1.11 7.31 -6.97
C HIS A 47 0.55 6.12 -6.18
N PRO A 48 0.04 5.07 -6.86
CA PRO A 48 -0.55 3.90 -6.19
C PRO A 48 0.43 3.19 -5.25
N GLN A 49 1.74 3.39 -5.43
CA GLN A 49 2.80 2.93 -4.56
C GLN A 49 2.94 3.71 -3.24
N LYS A 50 2.18 4.79 -3.04
CA LYS A 50 2.18 5.62 -1.82
C LYS A 50 0.82 5.65 -1.15
N ARG A 51 0.83 5.72 0.18
CA ARG A 51 -0.34 6.02 1.03
C ARG A 51 0.01 7.06 2.07
N LEU A 52 -0.99 7.83 2.50
CA LEU A 52 -0.82 8.76 3.61
C LEU A 52 -0.40 8.01 4.87
N ILE A 53 0.46 8.62 5.69
CA ILE A 53 0.77 8.08 7.00
C ILE A 53 -0.45 8.32 7.90
N THR A 54 -1.08 7.23 8.35
CA THR A 54 -2.30 7.26 9.18
C THR A 54 -2.05 6.91 10.64
N ALA A 55 -0.80 6.55 11.00
CA ALA A 55 -0.43 6.23 12.38
C ALA A 55 -0.79 7.38 13.32
N SER A 56 -1.44 7.05 14.45
CA SER A 56 -1.80 8.01 15.49
C SER A 56 -0.59 8.42 16.34
N GLU A 57 0.36 7.50 16.53
CA GLU A 57 1.55 7.70 17.34
C GLU A 57 2.63 8.48 16.59
N ARG A 58 3.07 9.61 17.15
CA ARG A 58 4.13 10.43 16.58
C ARG A 58 5.51 9.76 16.57
N SER A 59 5.69 8.74 17.40
CA SER A 59 6.88 7.89 17.47
C SER A 59 6.90 6.78 16.43
N ASP A 60 5.83 6.63 15.64
CA ASP A 60 5.79 5.68 14.54
C ASP A 60 6.97 5.90 13.58
N SER A 61 7.60 4.80 13.17
CA SER A 61 8.78 4.83 12.29
C SER A 61 8.57 5.64 11.01
N LYS A 62 7.35 5.66 10.45
CA LYS A 62 7.02 6.38 9.23
C LYS A 62 6.96 7.89 9.48
N TRP A 63 6.40 8.31 10.61
CA TRP A 63 6.45 9.71 11.02
C TRP A 63 7.87 10.19 11.30
N LYS A 64 8.69 9.36 11.95
CA LYS A 64 10.10 9.66 12.21
C LYS A 64 10.90 9.86 10.93
N GLU A 65 10.76 8.96 9.95
CA GLU A 65 11.43 9.10 8.65
C GLU A 65 10.92 10.29 7.84
N ALA A 66 9.60 10.54 7.84
CA ALA A 66 9.02 11.71 7.20
C ALA A 66 9.56 13.01 7.80
N TRP A 67 9.63 13.09 9.13
CA TRP A 67 10.16 14.26 9.84
C TRP A 67 11.65 14.46 9.58
N LYS A 68 12.45 13.40 9.63
CA LYS A 68 13.86 13.43 9.25
C LYS A 68 14.06 13.99 7.84
N LYS A 69 13.26 13.52 6.87
CA LYS A 69 13.29 14.00 5.49
C LYS A 69 12.95 15.49 5.41
N TYR A 70 11.89 15.91 6.10
CA TYR A 70 11.51 17.33 6.17
C TYR A 70 12.63 18.20 6.75
N LYS A 71 13.26 17.74 7.84
CA LYS A 71 14.38 18.43 8.48
C LYS A 71 15.55 18.61 7.52
N LYS A 72 15.94 17.53 6.84
CA LYS A 72 17.04 17.53 5.87
C LYS A 72 16.79 18.51 4.73
N ASP A 73 15.60 18.46 4.13
CA ASP A 73 15.27 19.31 2.99
C ASP A 73 15.12 20.80 3.37
N ASN A 74 15.01 21.11 4.67
CA ASN A 74 14.94 22.45 5.23
C ASN A 74 16.16 22.84 6.07
N GLU A 75 17.25 22.08 6.04
CA GLU A 75 18.39 22.28 6.95
C GLU A 75 19.09 23.64 6.79
N ALA A 76 19.05 24.21 5.58
CA ALA A 76 19.60 25.53 5.30
C ALA A 76 18.69 26.69 5.73
N LYS A 77 17.41 26.42 6.05
CA LYS A 77 16.41 27.44 6.38
C LYS A 77 16.55 27.91 7.82
N LYS A 78 16.28 29.20 8.06
CA LYS A 78 16.22 29.75 9.41
C LYS A 78 14.92 29.31 10.11
N SER A 79 14.84 29.54 11.41
CA SER A 79 13.61 29.31 12.18
C SER A 79 12.43 30.12 11.59
N GLY A 80 11.29 29.46 11.40
CA GLY A 80 10.11 30.02 10.72
C GLY A 80 10.19 30.16 9.18
N GLU A 81 11.30 29.81 8.54
CA GLU A 81 11.48 29.93 7.08
C GLU A 81 11.49 28.58 6.35
N ASP A 82 11.04 27.51 6.99
CA ASP A 82 10.87 26.21 6.35
C ASP A 82 9.83 26.25 5.22
N SER A 83 9.86 25.23 4.36
CA SER A 83 9.02 25.12 3.16
C SER A 83 7.52 25.21 3.44
N TRP A 84 7.07 24.94 4.66
CA TRP A 84 5.67 25.04 5.07
C TRP A 84 5.40 26.18 6.06
N SER A 85 6.41 26.97 6.43
CA SER A 85 6.32 28.02 7.45
C SER A 85 5.70 27.50 8.77
N LEU A 86 6.15 26.34 9.25
CA LEU A 86 5.57 25.70 10.42
C LEU A 86 5.77 26.56 11.68
N LYS A 87 4.67 26.84 12.38
CA LYS A 87 4.73 27.47 13.70
C LYS A 87 5.40 26.53 14.69
N GLY A 88 6.64 26.84 15.06
CA GLY A 88 7.49 25.99 15.92
C GLY A 88 8.66 25.34 15.19
N TRP A 89 8.86 25.62 13.90
CA TRP A 89 10.08 25.24 13.19
C TRP A 89 11.29 25.99 13.75
N THR A 90 12.30 25.21 14.13
CA THR A 90 13.64 25.70 14.42
C THR A 90 14.63 25.04 13.47
N LYS A 91 15.65 25.80 13.05
CA LYS A 91 16.71 25.25 12.20
C LYS A 91 17.36 24.04 12.91
N PRO A 92 17.38 22.85 12.28
CA PRO A 92 17.97 21.67 12.88
C PRO A 92 19.49 21.80 12.88
N ASP A 93 20.13 21.22 13.90
CA ASP A 93 21.54 20.91 13.84
C ASP A 93 21.75 19.81 12.80
N ALA A 94 22.46 20.13 11.71
CA ALA A 94 22.69 19.22 10.59
C ALA A 94 23.34 17.90 11.04
N SER A 95 24.16 17.92 12.10
CA SER A 95 24.79 16.73 12.67
C SER A 95 23.81 15.80 13.41
N LYS A 96 22.57 16.25 13.65
CA LYS A 96 21.53 15.54 14.41
C LYS A 96 20.27 15.22 13.60
N VAL A 97 20.34 15.33 12.27
CA VAL A 97 19.21 14.96 11.40
C VAL A 97 19.13 13.44 11.24
N ASN A 98 18.46 12.79 12.18
CA ASN A 98 18.19 11.35 12.20
C ASN A 98 16.69 11.05 12.40
N SER A 99 16.35 9.76 12.50
CA SER A 99 14.99 9.26 12.74
C SER A 99 14.77 8.77 14.18
N ASP A 100 15.59 9.22 15.14
CA ASP A 100 15.43 8.83 16.55
C ASP A 100 14.30 9.61 17.22
N GLU A 101 14.13 10.88 16.82
CA GLU A 101 13.15 11.81 17.35
C GLU A 101 11.74 11.55 16.80
N ALA A 102 10.75 11.52 17.69
CA ALA A 102 9.35 11.52 17.30
C ALA A 102 9.00 12.79 16.52
N ALA A 103 8.12 12.68 15.52
CA ALA A 103 7.66 13.84 14.77
C ALA A 103 6.92 14.81 15.72
N PRO A 104 7.13 16.13 15.60
CA PRO A 104 6.38 17.08 16.40
C PRO A 104 4.91 17.12 15.97
N ASP A 105 4.02 17.40 16.92
CA ASP A 105 2.58 17.45 16.67
C ASP A 105 2.18 18.44 15.56
N TYR A 106 2.83 19.61 15.52
CA TYR A 106 2.57 20.61 14.49
C TYR A 106 2.84 20.09 13.07
N PHE A 107 3.86 19.25 12.89
CA PHE A 107 4.20 18.67 11.59
C PHE A 107 3.15 17.62 11.18
N VAL A 108 2.75 16.74 12.10
CA VAL A 108 1.72 15.72 11.85
C VAL A 108 0.37 16.38 11.54
N ARG A 109 -0.02 17.42 12.29
CA ARG A 109 -1.25 18.18 12.01
C ARG A 109 -1.19 18.87 10.66
N GLU A 110 -0.06 19.47 10.30
CA GLU A 110 0.10 20.11 8.99
C GLU A 110 -0.04 19.10 7.85
N CYS A 111 0.54 17.90 7.98
CA CYS A 111 0.33 16.81 7.03
C CYS A 111 -1.15 16.44 6.86
N LYS A 112 -1.89 16.29 7.97
CA LYS A 112 -3.33 15.99 7.95
C LYS A 112 -4.13 17.12 7.28
N SER A 113 -3.80 18.36 7.59
CA SER A 113 -4.42 19.56 6.97
C SER A 113 -4.19 19.58 5.46
N ARG A 114 -2.93 19.53 5.02
CA ARG A 114 -2.56 19.62 3.60
C ARG A 114 -3.09 18.46 2.77
N SER A 115 -3.07 17.24 3.31
CA SER A 115 -3.60 16.06 2.60
C SER A 115 -5.12 16.07 2.40
N SER A 116 -5.84 16.87 3.19
CA SER A 116 -7.29 17.06 3.09
C SER A 116 -7.69 18.22 2.18
N GLN A 117 -6.73 18.98 1.65
CA GLN A 117 -6.99 20.09 0.73
C GLN A 117 -7.19 19.58 -0.70
N LYS A 118 -7.90 20.39 -1.49
CA LYS A 118 -8.04 20.19 -2.92
C LYS A 118 -6.92 20.91 -3.68
N THR A 119 -6.58 20.40 -4.85
CA THR A 119 -5.58 21.01 -5.71
C THR A 119 -5.87 20.76 -7.19
N SER A 120 -5.34 21.62 -8.06
CA SER A 120 -5.56 21.57 -9.51
C SER A 120 -4.88 20.41 -10.21
N GLY A 121 -3.95 19.71 -9.55
CA GLY A 121 -3.32 18.53 -10.10
C GLY A 121 -2.04 18.15 -9.37
N THR A 122 -1.32 17.19 -9.95
CA THR A 122 -0.12 16.62 -9.36
C THR A 122 1.10 17.55 -9.45
N SER A 123 1.10 18.57 -10.30
CA SER A 123 2.19 19.54 -10.41
C SER A 123 2.19 20.60 -9.31
N SER A 124 1.15 20.68 -8.47
CA SER A 124 1.07 21.70 -7.43
C SER A 124 2.07 21.44 -6.30
N ASP A 125 2.58 22.52 -5.69
CA ASP A 125 3.43 22.43 -4.51
C ASP A 125 2.74 21.70 -3.37
N LEU A 126 1.43 21.91 -3.20
CA LEU A 126 0.64 21.21 -2.19
C LEU A 126 0.71 19.68 -2.39
N TYR A 127 0.46 19.21 -3.61
CA TYR A 127 0.52 17.78 -3.92
C TYR A 127 1.92 17.21 -3.72
N GLN A 128 2.93 17.86 -4.31
CA GLN A 128 4.32 17.41 -4.26
C GLN A 128 4.84 17.36 -2.81
N ASN A 129 4.48 18.34 -1.99
CA ASN A 129 4.85 18.35 -0.57
C ASN A 129 4.17 17.25 0.23
N VAL A 130 2.87 17.01 0.03
CA VAL A 130 2.15 15.93 0.72
C VAL A 130 2.72 14.57 0.30
N LEU A 131 2.92 14.35 -1.01
CA LEU A 131 3.57 13.15 -1.53
C LEU A 131 4.92 12.92 -0.85
N LYS A 132 5.73 13.96 -0.73
CA LYS A 132 7.10 13.86 -0.24
C LYS A 132 7.21 13.66 1.28
N TYR A 133 6.36 14.31 2.06
CA TYR A 133 6.54 14.42 3.52
C TYR A 133 5.41 13.81 4.34
N CYS A 134 4.30 13.38 3.72
CA CYS A 134 3.15 12.84 4.44
C CYS A 134 2.76 11.43 3.97
N THR A 135 3.58 10.79 3.13
CA THR A 135 3.31 9.44 2.62
C THR A 135 4.35 8.42 3.05
N ARG A 136 3.92 7.16 3.05
CA ARG A 136 4.74 5.95 3.13
C ARG A 136 4.45 5.07 1.92
N ASP A 137 5.22 4.00 1.76
CA ASP A 137 4.91 2.98 0.76
C ASP A 137 3.57 2.32 1.06
N THR A 138 2.84 2.00 0.00
CA THR A 138 1.63 1.16 0.05
C THR A 138 2.03 -0.25 0.48
N LEU A 139 1.33 -0.79 1.46
CA LEU A 139 1.53 -2.12 1.99
C LEU A 139 0.48 -3.08 1.45
N VAL A 140 0.79 -4.38 1.47
CA VAL A 140 -0.19 -5.42 1.16
C VAL A 140 -1.48 -5.27 1.97
N SER A 141 -1.36 -4.95 3.26
CA SER A 141 -2.50 -4.70 4.15
C SER A 141 -3.39 -3.54 3.70
N ASP A 142 -2.83 -2.48 3.11
CA ASP A 142 -3.63 -1.38 2.55
C ASP A 142 -4.46 -1.87 1.38
N LEU A 143 -3.82 -2.61 0.46
CA LEU A 143 -4.50 -3.13 -0.72
C LEU A 143 -5.61 -4.12 -0.34
N ILE A 144 -5.43 -4.91 0.71
CA ILE A 144 -6.48 -5.82 1.20
C ILE A 144 -7.64 -5.01 1.80
N SER A 145 -7.34 -3.99 2.60
CA SER A 145 -8.38 -3.12 3.16
C SER A 145 -9.16 -2.36 2.09
N GLU A 146 -8.52 -1.97 0.99
CA GLU A 146 -9.13 -1.17 -0.07
C GLU A 146 -9.83 -2.03 -1.14
N TYR A 147 -9.26 -3.19 -1.47
CA TYR A 147 -9.66 -4.00 -2.64
C TYR A 147 -9.89 -5.48 -2.35
N GLY A 148 -9.79 -5.93 -1.10
CA GLY A 148 -9.88 -7.34 -0.69
C GLY A 148 -11.24 -8.02 -0.91
N LYS A 149 -12.17 -7.41 -1.64
CA LYS A 149 -13.49 -7.98 -2.00
C LYS A 149 -14.29 -8.51 -0.80
N GLY A 150 -14.25 -7.78 0.31
CA GLY A 150 -14.93 -8.14 1.56
C GLY A 150 -14.09 -9.02 2.51
N LYS A 151 -12.94 -9.52 2.06
CA LYS A 151 -12.01 -10.23 2.93
C LYS A 151 -11.33 -9.28 3.92
N LYS A 152 -11.05 -9.76 5.13
CA LYS A 152 -10.31 -9.04 6.16
C LYS A 152 -9.13 -9.87 6.64
N LEU A 153 -8.01 -9.18 6.86
CA LEU A 153 -6.85 -9.82 7.48
C LEU A 153 -7.24 -10.44 8.82
N LEU A 154 -6.81 -11.68 9.00
CA LEU A 154 -6.88 -12.36 10.29
C LEU A 154 -5.90 -11.69 11.26
N THR A 155 -6.33 -11.63 12.50
CA THR A 155 -5.63 -11.03 13.63
C THR A 155 -5.44 -12.05 14.74
N THR A 156 -4.69 -11.70 15.78
CA THR A 156 -4.55 -12.52 16.99
C THR A 156 -5.88 -12.80 17.70
N SER A 157 -6.91 -11.98 17.46
CA SER A 157 -8.27 -12.18 17.95
C SER A 157 -9.16 -13.05 17.05
N SER A 158 -8.66 -13.48 15.89
CA SER A 158 -9.39 -14.37 14.99
C SER A 158 -9.42 -15.81 15.52
N SER A 159 -10.44 -16.58 15.14
CA SER A 159 -10.61 -17.92 15.70
C SER A 159 -9.53 -18.87 15.18
N GLU A 160 -9.21 -19.90 15.98
CA GLU A 160 -8.29 -20.96 15.54
C GLU A 160 -8.80 -21.66 14.28
N GLY A 161 -10.12 -21.78 14.12
CA GLY A 161 -10.74 -22.33 12.91
C GLY A 161 -10.40 -21.53 11.65
N ASP A 162 -10.52 -20.20 11.72
CA ASP A 162 -10.16 -19.31 10.60
C ASP A 162 -8.67 -19.48 10.22
N TRP A 163 -7.80 -19.55 11.22
CA TRP A 163 -6.36 -19.73 11.01
C TRP A 163 -6.03 -21.09 10.41
N LYS A 164 -6.69 -22.16 10.85
CA LYS A 164 -6.55 -23.51 10.29
C LYS A 164 -7.02 -23.56 8.84
N GLU A 165 -8.08 -22.86 8.48
CA GLU A 165 -8.59 -22.79 7.11
C GLU A 165 -7.57 -22.15 6.16
N VAL A 166 -7.06 -20.97 6.50
CA VAL A 166 -6.08 -20.30 5.63
C VAL A 166 -4.72 -21.01 5.60
N TRP A 167 -4.34 -21.69 6.69
CA TRP A 167 -3.16 -22.55 6.71
C TRP A 167 -3.32 -23.76 5.79
N LYS A 168 -4.50 -24.38 5.77
CA LYS A 168 -4.80 -25.46 4.83
C LYS A 168 -4.64 -24.98 3.38
N LEU A 169 -5.19 -23.80 3.04
CA LEU A 169 -5.02 -23.21 1.70
C LEU A 169 -3.55 -23.00 1.34
N TYR A 170 -2.76 -22.45 2.27
CA TYR A 170 -1.32 -22.30 2.10
C TYR A 170 -0.66 -23.64 1.80
N ARG A 171 -0.94 -24.66 2.62
CA ARG A 171 -0.32 -25.98 2.47
C ARG A 171 -0.67 -26.61 1.14
N ASP A 172 -1.95 -26.65 0.79
CA ASP A 172 -2.44 -27.32 -0.41
C ASP A 172 -1.82 -26.70 -1.68
N GLN A 173 -1.69 -25.37 -1.72
CA GLN A 173 -1.05 -24.66 -2.84
C GLN A 173 0.47 -24.86 -2.89
N ASN A 174 1.13 -24.97 -1.73
CA ASN A 174 2.57 -25.21 -1.66
C ASN A 174 2.97 -26.69 -1.82
N LYS A 175 2.04 -27.62 -1.63
CA LYS A 175 2.21 -29.05 -1.97
C LYS A 175 2.12 -29.30 -3.47
N ALA A 176 1.33 -28.49 -4.18
CA ALA A 176 1.20 -28.61 -5.63
C ALA A 176 2.59 -28.58 -6.28
N ASN A 177 2.88 -29.59 -7.12
CA ASN A 177 4.16 -29.82 -7.79
C ASN A 177 5.32 -30.36 -6.93
N ASN A 178 5.04 -31.05 -5.82
CA ASN A 178 6.08 -31.71 -4.98
C ASN A 178 7.21 -30.75 -4.54
N LYS A 179 6.89 -29.47 -4.29
CA LYS A 179 7.89 -28.48 -3.89
C LYS A 179 8.57 -28.91 -2.58
N SER A 180 9.91 -28.96 -2.60
CA SER A 180 10.73 -29.19 -1.41
C SER A 180 10.82 -27.95 -0.50
N VAL A 181 10.48 -26.78 -1.03
CA VAL A 181 10.48 -25.49 -0.34
C VAL A 181 9.18 -24.75 -0.67
N ASP A 182 8.53 -24.24 0.35
CA ASP A 182 7.33 -23.43 0.27
C ASP A 182 7.64 -21.96 -0.04
N ASP A 183 6.64 -21.22 -0.51
CA ASP A 183 6.80 -19.85 -1.00
C ASP A 183 7.24 -18.88 0.12
N TRP A 184 6.93 -19.17 1.39
CA TRP A 184 7.40 -18.39 2.55
C TRP A 184 8.61 -18.98 3.28
N LYS A 185 9.13 -20.10 2.79
CA LYS A 185 10.36 -20.77 3.24
C LYS A 185 10.35 -21.07 4.74
N PHE A 186 9.30 -21.74 5.23
CA PHE A 186 9.31 -22.29 6.58
C PHE A 186 10.45 -23.32 6.70
N SER A 187 11.34 -23.14 7.68
CA SER A 187 12.53 -23.98 7.87
C SER A 187 12.21 -25.46 8.07
N ASP A 188 11.01 -25.75 8.56
CA ASP A 188 10.46 -27.06 8.88
C ASP A 188 9.29 -27.45 7.95
N TRP A 189 9.25 -26.89 6.73
CA TRP A 189 8.22 -27.19 5.74
C TRP A 189 8.01 -28.69 5.50
N GLY A 190 9.09 -29.48 5.45
CA GLY A 190 9.00 -30.93 5.25
C GLY A 190 8.15 -31.67 6.29
N ALA A 191 8.12 -31.18 7.54
CA ALA A 191 7.25 -31.71 8.59
C ALA A 191 5.87 -31.04 8.56
N LYS A 192 5.82 -29.73 8.30
CA LYS A 192 4.59 -28.93 8.29
C LYS A 192 3.64 -29.24 7.14
N LYS A 193 4.15 -29.75 6.01
CA LYS A 193 3.32 -30.01 4.84
C LYS A 193 2.29 -31.12 5.12
N GLU A 194 2.63 -32.21 5.80
CA GLU A 194 1.74 -33.37 5.94
C GLU A 194 0.74 -33.30 7.11
N GLY A 195 0.83 -32.30 7.98
CA GLY A 195 -0.02 -32.19 9.19
C GLY A 195 -1.09 -31.09 9.12
N ASP A 196 -2.12 -31.21 9.96
CA ASP A 196 -3.18 -30.19 10.13
C ASP A 196 -2.88 -29.13 11.20
N THR A 197 -1.79 -29.33 11.96
CA THR A 197 -1.38 -28.43 13.04
C THR A 197 -0.97 -27.08 12.47
N LEU A 198 -1.58 -26.01 13.01
CA LEU A 198 -1.21 -24.64 12.71
C LEU A 198 0.18 -24.33 13.31
N PRO A 199 1.16 -23.88 12.51
CA PRO A 199 2.44 -23.46 13.04
C PRO A 199 2.32 -22.27 13.98
N THR A 200 3.10 -22.27 15.05
CA THR A 200 3.17 -21.16 16.02
C THR A 200 3.67 -19.86 15.38
N ASP A 201 4.50 -19.95 14.34
CA ASP A 201 5.06 -18.83 13.61
C ASP A 201 4.22 -18.38 12.41
N TYR A 202 3.12 -19.07 12.09
CA TYR A 202 2.30 -18.76 10.91
C TYR A 202 1.63 -17.39 11.00
N GLN A 203 1.01 -17.07 12.14
CA GLN A 203 0.36 -15.77 12.36
C GLN A 203 1.37 -14.61 12.27
N LYS A 204 2.57 -14.81 12.84
CA LYS A 204 3.68 -13.86 12.77
C LYS A 204 4.11 -13.64 11.32
N LYS A 205 4.25 -14.72 10.55
CA LYS A 205 4.57 -14.65 9.12
C LYS A 205 3.51 -13.88 8.34
N CYS A 206 2.23 -14.14 8.57
CA CYS A 206 1.14 -13.37 7.97
C CYS A 206 1.24 -11.88 8.29
N SER A 207 1.53 -11.54 9.55
CA SER A 207 1.71 -10.16 9.99
C SER A 207 2.87 -9.49 9.26
N GLU A 208 4.04 -10.14 9.20
CA GLU A 208 5.22 -9.66 8.46
C GLU A 208 4.91 -9.45 6.97
N LYS A 209 4.29 -10.43 6.32
CA LYS A 209 3.94 -10.37 4.89
C LYS A 209 2.92 -9.28 4.58
N SER A 210 1.98 -9.02 5.49
CA SER A 210 0.99 -7.95 5.33
C SER A 210 1.60 -6.53 5.40
N LEU A 211 2.82 -6.42 5.96
CA LEU A 211 3.58 -5.18 6.06
C LEU A 211 4.61 -4.99 4.93
N GLU A 212 4.70 -5.95 4.00
CA GLU A 212 5.57 -5.78 2.83
C GLU A 212 4.98 -4.73 1.86
N PRO A 213 5.82 -3.93 1.18
CA PRO A 213 5.37 -3.04 0.12
C PRO A 213 4.80 -3.80 -1.07
N ALA A 214 3.64 -3.36 -1.54
CA ALA A 214 2.96 -3.83 -2.75
C ALA A 214 2.12 -2.68 -3.34
N PHE A 215 2.07 -2.58 -4.67
CA PHE A 215 1.53 -1.40 -5.34
C PHE A 215 0.27 -1.67 -6.16
N GLU A 216 0.03 -2.93 -6.50
CA GLU A 216 -1.11 -3.35 -7.31
C GLU A 216 -1.68 -4.68 -6.84
N ILE A 217 -2.95 -4.92 -7.15
CA ILE A 217 -3.69 -6.13 -6.75
C ILE A 217 -3.26 -7.39 -7.52
N GLY A 218 -2.40 -7.25 -8.52
CA GLY A 218 -1.76 -8.37 -9.22
C GLY A 218 -0.46 -8.85 -8.57
N ASP A 219 0.07 -8.10 -7.59
CA ASP A 219 1.31 -8.46 -6.90
C ASP A 219 1.15 -9.80 -6.17
N VAL A 220 2.08 -10.72 -6.39
CA VAL A 220 2.08 -12.05 -5.75
C VAL A 220 2.06 -11.94 -4.22
N LYS A 221 2.69 -10.91 -3.64
CA LYS A 221 2.64 -10.67 -2.19
C LYS A 221 1.23 -10.37 -1.73
N TYR A 222 0.52 -9.53 -2.48
CA TYR A 222 -0.88 -9.21 -2.20
C TYR A 222 -1.76 -10.45 -2.33
N LEU A 223 -1.64 -11.18 -3.44
CA LEU A 223 -2.43 -12.39 -3.70
C LEU A 223 -2.19 -13.46 -2.63
N ASN A 224 -0.93 -13.66 -2.24
CA ASN A 224 -0.56 -14.62 -1.21
C ASN A 224 -1.16 -14.26 0.14
N VAL A 225 -1.02 -13.01 0.61
CA VAL A 225 -1.59 -12.61 1.91
C VAL A 225 -3.12 -12.59 1.88
N LEU A 226 -3.72 -12.12 0.78
CA LEU A 226 -5.17 -12.16 0.60
C LEU A 226 -5.70 -13.61 0.69
N THR A 227 -4.98 -14.57 0.12
CA THR A 227 -5.41 -15.97 0.12
C THR A 227 -5.10 -16.67 1.46
N TRP A 228 -3.92 -16.41 2.03
CA TRP A 228 -3.35 -17.21 3.11
C TRP A 228 -3.42 -16.56 4.50
N CYS A 229 -3.91 -15.32 4.60
CA CYS A 229 -4.01 -14.57 5.84
C CYS A 229 -5.34 -13.82 6.02
N SER A 230 -6.35 -14.05 5.17
CA SER A 230 -7.59 -13.28 5.22
C SER A 230 -8.83 -14.14 5.01
N LYS A 231 -9.90 -13.79 5.73
CA LYS A 231 -11.22 -14.41 5.60
C LYS A 231 -12.18 -13.46 4.92
#